data_AF-A0A0D5C133-F1
#
_entry.id   AF-A0A0D5C133-F1
#
_cell.length_a   1.000
_cell.length_b   1.000
_cell.length_c   1.000
_cell.angle_alpha   90.00
_cell.angle_beta   90.00
_cell.angle_gamma   90.00
#
_symmetry.space_group_name_H-M   'P 1'
#
loop_
_entity.id
_entity.type
_entity.pdbx_description
1 polymer ?
#
loop_
_entity_poly.entity_id
_entity_poly.type
_entity_poly.pdbx_seq_one_letter_code
_entity_poly.pdbx_strand_id
1 'polypeptide(L)' 'MHISYQTDLNSMWDKIDIKSKNKIWDKKWEQEHIQRIVKDLIELKIKAKKDNNPILYNQFRISLIRAHEVQNDILEN' A
#
# COMPACT_ATOMS: atom_id res chain seq x y z
N MET A 1 2.85 -3.13 26.37
CA MET A 1 2.23 -2.11 25.51
C MET A 1 2.54 -2.46 24.06
N HIS A 2 1.51 -2.88 23.31
CA HIS A 2 1.61 -3.29 21.91
C HIS A 2 1.89 -2.07 21.02
N ILE A 3 3.00 -2.11 20.28
CA ILE A 3 3.42 -1.04 19.37
C ILE A 3 2.45 -1.04 18.17
N SER A 4 1.44 -0.18 18.24
CA SER A 4 0.44 0.03 17.18
C SER A 4 1.00 0.96 16.09
N TYR A 5 2.06 0.51 15.41
CA TYR A 5 2.65 1.21 14.24
C TYR A 5 2.65 0.33 12.99
N GLN A 6 1.85 -0.72 12.97
CA GLN A 6 1.51 -1.40 11.74
C GLN A 6 0.43 -0.55 11.06
N THR A 7 0.84 0.58 10.47
CA THR A 7 0.06 1.24 9.43
C THR A 7 -0.18 0.16 8.39
N ASP A 8 -1.37 -0.42 8.41
CA ASP A 8 -1.69 -1.63 7.68
C ASP A 8 -1.83 -1.25 6.20
N LEU A 9 -0.68 -1.21 5.51
CA LEU A 9 -0.56 -0.82 4.11
C LEU A 9 -1.48 -1.69 3.23
N ASN A 10 -1.68 -2.94 3.62
CA ASN A 10 -2.64 -3.84 2.98
C ASN A 10 -4.06 -3.31 3.09
N SER A 11 -4.49 -2.89 4.29
CA SER A 11 -5.79 -2.24 4.48
C SER A 11 -5.93 -0.91 3.72
N MET A 12 -4.82 -0.23 3.37
CA MET A 12 -4.86 0.96 2.50
C MET A 12 -5.03 0.57 1.03
N TRP A 13 -4.39 -0.51 0.57
CA TRP A 13 -4.62 -1.07 -0.76
C TRP A 13 -6.05 -1.60 -0.94
N ASP A 14 -6.60 -2.31 0.04
CA ASP A 14 -7.99 -2.78 -0.02
C ASP A 14 -9.00 -1.61 -0.08
N LYS A 15 -8.69 -0.46 0.53
CA LYS A 15 -9.52 0.75 0.38
C LYS A 15 -9.50 1.31 -1.03
N ILE A 16 -8.41 1.12 -1.79
CA ILE A 16 -8.36 1.49 -3.20
C ILE A 16 -9.14 0.45 -4.02
N ASP A 17 -8.92 -0.84 -3.78
CA ASP A 17 -9.61 -1.94 -4.48
C ASP A 17 -11.15 -1.86 -4.37
N ILE A 18 -11.67 -1.75 -3.14
CA ILE A 18 -13.11 -1.65 -2.85
C ILE A 18 -13.73 -0.40 -3.49
N LYS A 19 -12.96 0.69 -3.59
CA LYS A 19 -13.46 1.96 -4.10
C LYS A 19 -13.32 2.11 -5.61
N SER A 20 -12.28 1.55 -6.23
CA SER A 20 -12.11 1.53 -7.69
C SER A 20 -13.30 0.79 -8.36
N LYS A 21 -13.83 -0.24 -7.69
CA LYS A 21 -15.04 -0.96 -8.10
C LYS A 21 -16.33 -0.11 -8.03
N ASN A 22 -16.34 0.98 -7.25
CA ASN A 22 -17.42 1.97 -7.20
C ASN A 22 -17.05 3.21 -8.03
N LYS A 23 -17.36 3.16 -9.34
CA LYS A 23 -17.07 4.11 -10.45
C LYS A 23 -17.35 5.64 -10.26
N ILE A 24 -17.53 6.15 -9.04
CA ILE A 24 -17.98 7.52 -8.75
C ILE A 24 -17.00 8.22 -7.80
N TRP A 25 -15.70 8.35 -8.14
CA TRP A 25 -14.76 9.10 -7.31
C TRP A 25 -13.78 9.96 -8.10
N ASP A 26 -13.34 11.04 -7.45
CA ASP A 26 -12.43 12.05 -7.97
C ASP A 26 -11.03 11.45 -8.18
N LYS A 27 -10.56 11.40 -9.43
CA LYS A 27 -9.25 10.83 -9.81
C LYS A 27 -8.09 11.43 -9.01
N LYS A 28 -8.24 12.66 -8.51
CA LYS A 28 -7.21 13.32 -7.70
C LYS A 28 -7.03 12.64 -6.34
N TRP A 29 -8.11 12.24 -5.68
CA TRP A 29 -8.04 11.58 -4.37
C TRP A 29 -7.31 10.23 -4.46
N GLU A 30 -7.58 9.46 -5.52
CA GLU A 30 -6.93 8.18 -5.76
C GLU A 30 -5.42 8.37 -5.98
N GLN A 31 -5.03 9.33 -6.82
CA GLN A 31 -3.62 9.65 -7.05
C GLN A 31 -2.91 10.10 -5.76
N GLU A 32 -3.52 10.97 -4.95
CA GLU A 32 -2.95 11.40 -3.66
C GLU A 32 -2.79 10.23 -2.69
N HIS A 33 -3.77 9.30 -2.67
CA HIS A 33 -3.70 8.12 -1.81
C HIS A 33 -2.62 7.13 -2.26
N ILE A 34 -2.52 6.87 -3.56
CA ILE A 34 -1.45 6.04 -4.15
C ILE A 34 -0.07 6.63 -3.84
N GLN A 35 0.11 7.94 -4.04
CA GLN A 35 1.37 8.62 -3.72
C GLN A 35 1.76 8.47 -2.26
N ARG A 36 0.78 8.55 -1.34
CA ARG A 36 1.02 8.35 0.09
C ARG A 36 1.46 6.91 0.40
N ILE A 37 0.80 5.92 -0.17
CA ILE A 37 1.15 4.51 0.05
C ILE A 37 2.55 4.20 -0.52
N VAL A 38 2.89 4.76 -1.69
CA VAL A 38 4.22 4.61 -2.28
C VAL A 38 5.30 5.22 -1.39
N LYS A 39 5.04 6.39 -0.81
CA LYS A 39 5.96 7.01 0.15
C LYS A 39 6.19 6.12 1.37
N ASP A 40 5.11 5.62 1.98
CA ASP A 40 5.17 4.73 3.14
C ASP A 40 5.90 3.41 2.81
N LEU A 41 5.75 2.89 1.58
CA LEU A 41 6.50 1.72 1.09
C LEU A 41 8.00 1.97 0.96
N ILE A 42 8.40 3.15 0.48
CA ILE A 42 9.81 3.54 0.38
C ILE A 42 10.41 3.61 1.79
N GLU A 43 9.71 4.23 2.75
CA GLU A 43 10.16 4.30 4.14
C GLU A 43 10.27 2.91 4.78
N LEU A 44 9.29 2.03 4.54
CA LEU A 44 9.32 0.64 5.00
C LEU A 44 10.51 -0.14 4.43
N LYS A 45 10.82 0.03 3.14
CA LYS A 45 11.99 -0.58 2.49
C LYS A 45 13.31 -0.10 3.10
N ILE A 46 13.45 1.21 3.31
CA ILE A 46 14.64 1.81 3.92
C ILE A 46 14.82 1.26 5.33
N LYS A 47 13.75 1.21 6.13
CA LYS A 47 13.77 0.69 7.49
C LYS A 47 14.10 -0.80 7.55
N ALA A 48 13.45 -1.61 6.70
CA ALA A 48 13.72 -3.05 6.61
C ALA A 48 15.19 -3.34 6.27
N LYS A 49 15.78 -2.55 5.34
CA LYS A 49 17.20 -2.69 4.96
C LYS A 49 18.14 -2.21 6.07
N LYS A 50 17.85 -1.06 6.69
CA LYS A 50 18.67 -0.48 7.76
C LYS A 50 18.72 -1.39 8.99
N ASP A 51 17.58 -1.93 9.38
CA ASP A 51 17.43 -2.73 10.59
C ASP A 51 17.68 -4.23 10.33
N ASN A 52 18.01 -4.60 9.08
CA ASN A 52 18.10 -5.99 8.59
C ASN A 52 16.94 -6.86 9.09
N ASN A 53 15.72 -6.30 9.06
CA ASN A 53 14.55 -6.90 9.70
C ASN A 53 13.73 -7.69 8.68
N PRO A 54 13.73 -9.04 8.76
CA PRO A 54 13.03 -9.88 7.80
C PRO A 54 11.50 -9.74 7.87
N ILE A 55 10.95 -9.35 9.04
CA ILE A 55 9.50 -9.13 9.20
C ILE A 55 9.08 -7.90 8.40
N LEU A 56 9.82 -6.79 8.51
CA LEU A 56 9.56 -5.58 7.74
C LEU A 56 9.76 -5.82 6.24
N TYR A 57 10.73 -6.65 5.86
CA TYR A 57 10.95 -7.04 4.48
C TYR A 57 9.76 -7.86 3.92
N ASN A 58 9.21 -8.77 4.72
CA ASN A 58 8.02 -9.53 4.35
C ASN A 58 6.79 -8.63 4.22
N GLN A 59 6.59 -7.67 5.13
CA GLN A 59 5.51 -6.67 5.04
C GLN A 59 5.62 -5.82 3.78
N PHE A 60 6.84 -5.39 3.43
CA PHE A 60 7.11 -4.66 2.20
C PHE A 60 6.78 -5.51 0.97
N ARG A 61 7.19 -6.78 0.94
CA ARG A 61 6.91 -7.69 -0.17
C ARG A 61 5.42 -7.93 -0.36
N ILE A 62 4.67 -8.17 0.71
CA ILE A 62 3.21 -8.36 0.66
C ILE A 62 2.52 -7.10 0.13
N SER A 63 2.91 -5.93 0.64
CA SER A 63 2.32 -4.66 0.20
C SER A 63 2.61 -4.34 -1.26
N LEU A 64 3.76 -4.76 -1.80
CA LEU A 64 4.08 -4.65 -3.23
C LEU A 64 3.22 -5.55 -4.11
N ILE A 65 2.95 -6.79 -3.68
CA ILE A 65 2.05 -7.71 -4.40
C ILE A 65 0.67 -7.06 -4.48
N ARG A 66 0.18 -6.52 -3.36
CA ARG A 66 -1.14 -5.89 -3.30
C ARG A 66 -1.24 -4.62 -4.14
N ALA A 67 -0.16 -3.84 -4.19
CA ALA A 67 -0.05 -2.69 -5.10
C ALA A 67 -0.21 -3.09 -6.57
N HIS A 68 0.42 -4.21 -6.95
CA HIS A 68 0.38 -4.71 -8.32
C HIS A 68 -1.00 -5.24 -8.70
N GLU A 69 -1.67 -5.95 -7.78
CA GLU A 69 -3.05 -6.43 -7.97
C GLU A 69 -4.02 -5.26 -8.18
N VAL A 70 -3.94 -4.23 -7.33
CA VAL A 70 -4.78 -3.02 -7.48
C VAL A 70 -4.50 -2.29 -8.80
N GLN A 71 -3.24 -2.22 -9.23
CA GLN A 71 -2.88 -1.61 -10.52
C GLN A 71 -3.47 -2.39 -11.71
N ASN A 72 -3.46 -3.72 -11.65
CA ASN A 72 -4.06 -4.56 -12.69
C ASN A 72 -5.59 -4.40 -12.72
N ASP A 73 -6.26 -4.39 -11.57
CA ASP A 73 -7.71 -4.17 -11.46
C ASP A 73 -8.14 -2.79 -12.04
N ILE A 74 -7.28 -1.76 -11.92
CA ILE A 74 -7.48 -0.44 -12.53
C ILE A 74 -7.25 -0.46 -14.05
N LEU A 75 -6.31 -1.27 -14.56
CA LEU A 75 -5.97 -1.34 -15.98
C LEU A 75 -6.90 -2.26 -16.78
N GLU A 76 -7.52 -3.26 -16.14
CA GLU A 76 -8.48 -4.19 -16.76
C GLU A 76 -9.93 -3.64 -16.82
N ASN A 77 -10.23 -2.48 -16.21
CA ASN A 77 -11.53 -1.79 -16.23
C ASN A 77 -11.54 -0.51 -17.07
#